data_AF-A0A3D1R980-F1
#
_entry.id   AF-A0A3D1R980-F1
#
_cell.length_a   1.000
_cell.length_b   1.000
_cell.length_c   1.000
_cell.angle_alpha   90.00
_cell.angle_beta   90.00
_cell.angle_gamma   90.00
#
_symmetry.space_group_name_H-M   'P 1'
#
loop_
_entity.id
_entity.type
_entity.pdbx_description
1 polymer ?
#
loop_
_entity_poly.entity_id
_entity_poly.type
_entity_poly.pdbx_seq_one_letter_code
_entity_poly.pdbx_strand_id
1 'polypeptide(L)'
;MHGVVLLALIAVPWYLTLVLFDGKDDESKTFFYRFFVHDHFKRLGAGVHTTTPGGTFAYFIEQLGFAMFPWVALMPGAMVVIGKLRPRDPDTKSRGALFVTVWAAASFFTFAMSATKFHHYCFPVVPPLAILAALYADKLWREGLEGNAIPVLLGIAFFAAVAQNLWLNPKHLINLFVYNYERPYPSVEVNPKQVFSVIFVGGGLWLP
;
A
#
# COMPACT_ATOMS: atom_id res chain seq x y z
N MET A 1 22.39 -20.16 -5.66
CA MET A 1 23.54 -19.46 -6.27
C MET A 1 23.21 -18.88 -7.64
N HIS A 2 22.58 -19.61 -8.56
CA HIS A 2 22.19 -19.11 -9.88
C HIS A 2 21.38 -17.80 -9.87
N GLY A 3 20.40 -17.65 -8.96
CA GLY A 3 19.57 -16.44 -8.89
C GLY A 3 20.32 -15.15 -8.52
N VAL A 4 21.32 -15.24 -7.63
CA VAL A 4 22.12 -14.07 -7.23
C VAL A 4 23.01 -13.61 -8.38
N VAL A 5 23.59 -14.56 -9.11
CA VAL A 5 24.39 -14.26 -10.31
C VAL A 5 23.52 -13.62 -11.39
N LEU A 6 22.33 -14.17 -11.66
CA LEU A 6 21.40 -13.58 -12.61
C LEU A 6 20.96 -12.16 -12.21
N LEU A 7 20.62 -11.95 -10.94
CA LEU A 7 20.29 -10.61 -10.42
C LEU A 7 21.46 -9.64 -10.63
N ALA A 8 22.68 -10.07 -10.32
CA ALA A 8 23.87 -9.24 -10.50
C ALA A 8 24.10 -8.90 -11.98
N LEU A 9 24.00 -9.89 -12.88
CA LEU A 9 24.16 -9.68 -14.32
C LEU A 9 23.12 -8.72 -14.91
N ILE A 10 21.90 -8.69 -14.34
CA ILE A 10 20.84 -7.78 -14.78
C ILE A 10 21.04 -6.37 -14.19
N ALA A 11 21.26 -6.27 -12.88
CA ALA A 11 21.24 -4.99 -12.16
C ALA A 11 22.58 -4.23 -12.21
N VAL A 12 23.70 -4.93 -12.00
CA VAL A 12 25.02 -4.31 -11.77
C VAL A 12 25.52 -3.48 -12.97
N PRO A 13 25.37 -3.90 -14.25
CA PRO A 13 26.00 -3.18 -15.36
C PRO A 13 25.63 -1.70 -15.44
N TRP A 14 24.36 -1.35 -15.23
CA TRP A 14 23.90 0.03 -15.27
C TRP A 14 24.42 0.85 -14.08
N TYR A 15 24.33 0.30 -12.86
CA TYR A 15 24.86 0.97 -11.67
C TYR A 15 26.37 1.17 -11.74
N LEU A 16 27.11 0.17 -12.24
CA LEU A 16 28.55 0.27 -12.41
C LEU A 16 28.91 1.39 -13.38
N THR A 17 28.22 1.46 -14.51
CA THR A 17 28.42 2.51 -15.52
C THR A 17 28.20 3.90 -14.92
N LEU A 18 27.13 4.09 -14.14
CA LEU A 18 26.83 5.39 -13.52
C LEU A 18 27.75 5.75 -12.36
N VAL A 19 28.20 4.76 -11.57
CA VAL A 19 29.16 5.01 -10.49
C VAL A 19 30.53 5.39 -11.03
N LEU A 20 30.94 4.83 -12.18
CA LEU A 20 32.19 5.16 -12.86
C LEU A 20 32.09 6.42 -13.74
N PHE A 21 30.89 6.97 -13.91
CA PHE A 21 30.69 8.19 -14.68
C PHE A 21 31.08 9.42 -13.85
N ASP A 22 32.05 10.21 -14.35
CA ASP A 22 32.59 11.38 -13.65
C ASP A 22 31.65 12.60 -13.64
N GLY A 23 30.53 12.53 -14.36
CA GLY A 23 29.53 13.60 -14.39
C GLY A 23 28.93 13.87 -13.01
N LYS A 24 28.59 15.14 -12.80
CA LYS A 24 27.96 15.61 -11.56
C LYS A 24 26.57 16.16 -11.86
N ASP A 25 25.67 16.04 -10.90
CA ASP A 25 24.36 16.72 -10.97
C ASP A 25 24.52 18.25 -10.80
N ASP A 26 23.42 18.98 -10.92
CA ASP A 26 23.37 20.45 -10.76
C ASP A 26 23.84 20.92 -9.37
N GLU A 27 23.88 20.02 -8.39
CA GLU A 27 24.39 20.25 -7.03
C GLU A 27 25.84 19.80 -6.85
N SER A 28 26.56 19.53 -7.95
CA SER A 28 27.95 19.07 -7.97
C SER A 28 28.21 17.72 -7.26
N LYS A 29 27.21 16.85 -7.16
CA LYS A 29 27.31 15.52 -6.54
C LYS A 29 27.56 14.45 -7.61
N THR A 30 28.44 13.49 -7.29
CA THR A 30 28.59 12.27 -8.11
C THR A 30 27.36 11.38 -7.99
N PHE A 31 27.13 10.52 -8.97
CA PHE A 31 26.02 9.57 -8.93
C PHE A 31 26.03 8.72 -7.66
N PHE A 32 27.21 8.21 -7.23
CA PHE A 32 27.32 7.40 -6.03
C PHE A 32 26.79 8.14 -4.79
N TYR A 33 27.23 9.38 -4.58
CA TYR A 33 26.78 10.18 -3.45
C TYR A 33 25.30 10.54 -3.56
N ARG A 34 24.84 10.96 -4.75
CA ARG A 34 23.44 11.35 -4.95
C ARG A 34 22.50 10.17 -4.73
N PHE A 35 22.73 9.06 -5.41
CA PHE A 35 21.83 7.91 -5.40
C PHE A 35 21.88 7.16 -4.06
N PHE A 36 23.06 6.66 -3.64
CA PHE A 36 23.15 5.81 -2.46
C PHE A 36 23.11 6.61 -1.15
N VAL A 37 23.91 7.69 -1.05
CA VAL A 37 24.02 8.43 0.21
C VAL A 37 22.82 9.36 0.41
N HIS A 38 22.53 10.23 -0.55
CA HIS A 38 21.48 11.22 -0.42
C HIS A 38 20.08 10.61 -0.55
N ASP A 39 19.82 9.92 -1.66
CA ASP A 39 18.45 9.47 -1.97
C ASP A 39 18.04 8.16 -1.30
N HIS A 40 18.97 7.34 -0.79
CA HIS A 40 18.62 6.19 0.06
C HIS A 40 18.87 6.49 1.54
N PHE A 41 20.13 6.60 1.97
CA PHE A 41 20.42 6.69 3.41
C PHE A 41 19.88 7.96 4.07
N LYS A 42 20.10 9.14 3.48
CA LYS A 42 19.59 10.40 4.06
C LYS A 42 18.06 10.51 3.96
N ARG A 43 17.43 10.04 2.89
CA ARG A 43 15.96 10.02 2.81
C ARG A 43 15.31 9.06 3.80
N LEU A 44 15.94 7.90 4.05
CA LEU A 44 15.48 6.94 5.05
C LEU A 44 15.66 7.46 6.48
N GLY A 45 16.85 7.98 6.81
CA GLY A 45 17.22 8.33 8.19
C GLY A 45 17.01 9.79 8.60
N ALA A 46 17.08 10.75 7.67
CA ALA A 46 17.08 12.19 7.96
C ALA A 46 15.91 12.98 7.34
N GLY A 47 15.08 12.36 6.50
CA GLY A 47 13.84 12.97 5.99
C GLY A 47 14.07 14.18 5.08
N VAL A 48 14.95 14.08 4.10
CA VAL A 48 15.18 15.15 3.11
C VAL A 48 14.07 15.10 2.04
N HIS A 49 13.35 16.21 1.84
CA HIS A 49 12.18 16.36 0.95
C HIS A 49 10.92 15.58 1.38
N THR A 50 10.43 15.82 2.59
CA THR A 50 9.09 15.38 2.97
C THR A 50 8.06 16.42 2.53
N THR A 51 7.13 16.03 1.66
CA THR A 51 5.91 16.83 1.37
C THR A 51 4.83 16.61 2.42
N THR A 52 5.07 15.73 3.39
CA THR A 52 4.18 15.43 4.50
C THR A 52 4.98 15.54 5.79
N PRO A 53 5.05 16.74 6.41
CA PRO A 53 5.61 16.87 7.75
C PRO A 53 4.77 16.00 8.69
N GLY A 54 5.33 14.89 9.18
CA GLY A 54 4.68 14.11 10.24
C GLY A 54 3.70 13.00 9.81
N GLY A 55 3.96 12.29 8.71
CA GLY A 55 3.24 11.03 8.48
C GLY A 55 3.50 10.03 9.63
N THR A 56 2.49 9.78 10.46
CA THR A 56 2.55 8.84 11.59
C THR A 56 2.27 7.41 11.13
N PHE A 57 2.33 6.44 12.04
CA PHE A 57 1.85 5.07 11.77
C PHE A 57 0.42 5.05 11.20
N ALA A 58 -0.46 5.94 11.67
CA ALA A 58 -1.84 6.05 11.21
C ALA A 58 -1.95 6.54 9.75
N TYR A 59 -0.97 7.31 9.26
CA TYR A 59 -0.98 7.83 7.90
C TYR A 59 -1.04 6.71 6.86
N PHE A 60 -0.18 5.69 6.96
CA PHE A 60 -0.20 4.59 5.98
C PHE A 60 -1.40 3.67 6.14
N ILE A 61 -2.00 3.59 7.32
CA ILE A 61 -3.28 2.87 7.50
C ILE A 61 -4.38 3.59 6.72
N GLU A 62 -4.44 4.91 6.80
CA GLU A 62 -5.39 5.72 6.04
C GLU A 62 -5.16 5.56 4.52
N GLN A 63 -3.90 5.68 4.06
CA GLN A 63 -3.59 5.51 2.64
C GLN A 63 -3.92 4.11 2.11
N LEU A 64 -3.69 3.08 2.93
CA LEU A 64 -4.08 1.71 2.60
C LEU A 64 -5.60 1.54 2.56
N GLY A 65 -6.35 2.27 3.38
CA GLY A 65 -7.81 2.30 3.30
C GLY A 65 -8.28 2.73 1.91
N PHE A 66 -7.69 3.82 1.38
CA PHE A 66 -7.99 4.28 0.02
C PHE A 66 -7.46 3.33 -1.06
N ALA A 67 -6.23 2.83 -0.92
CA ALA A 67 -5.59 1.96 -1.91
C ALA A 67 -6.25 0.58 -2.01
N MET A 68 -6.85 0.09 -0.91
CA MET A 68 -7.56 -1.18 -0.86
C MET A 68 -9.05 -1.04 -1.17
N PHE A 69 -9.59 0.16 -1.37
CA PHE A 69 -10.99 0.33 -1.72
C PHE A 69 -11.32 -0.34 -3.07
N PRO A 70 -12.40 -1.15 -3.22
CA PRO A 70 -13.46 -1.44 -2.25
C PRO A 70 -13.18 -2.62 -1.29
N TRP A 71 -12.12 -3.38 -1.52
CA TRP A 71 -11.73 -4.57 -0.76
C TRP A 71 -11.34 -4.32 0.69
N VAL A 72 -11.27 -3.05 1.10
CA VAL A 72 -11.12 -2.65 2.51
C VAL A 72 -12.17 -3.29 3.42
N ALA A 73 -13.36 -3.63 2.89
CA ALA A 73 -14.41 -4.37 3.58
C ALA A 73 -13.96 -5.76 4.09
N LEU A 74 -12.97 -6.37 3.44
CA LEU A 74 -12.48 -7.71 3.79
C LEU A 74 -11.34 -7.67 4.81
N MET A 75 -10.80 -6.49 5.14
CA MET A 75 -9.63 -6.34 6.01
C MET A 75 -9.84 -6.88 7.43
N PRO A 76 -10.98 -6.62 8.12
CA PRO A 76 -11.19 -7.20 9.45
C PRO A 76 -11.17 -8.73 9.44
N GLY A 77 -11.75 -9.35 8.41
CA GLY A 77 -11.71 -10.79 8.22
C GLY A 77 -10.33 -11.33 7.86
N ALA A 78 -9.56 -10.59 7.05
CA ALA A 78 -8.16 -10.90 6.79
C ALA A 78 -7.34 -10.91 8.09
N MET A 79 -7.60 -9.99 9.04
CA MET A 79 -6.96 -10.02 10.37
C MET A 79 -7.33 -11.27 11.17
N VAL A 80 -8.56 -11.77 11.05
CA VAL A 80 -8.97 -13.05 11.66
C VAL A 80 -8.21 -14.23 11.05
N VAL A 81 -8.00 -14.24 9.72
CA VAL A 81 -7.19 -15.27 9.05
C VAL A 81 -5.76 -15.24 9.59
N ILE A 82 -5.15 -14.05 9.65
CA ILE A 82 -3.79 -13.85 10.18
C ILE A 82 -3.66 -14.34 11.62
N GLY A 83 -4.61 -13.98 12.49
CA GLY A 83 -4.60 -14.34 13.91
C GLY A 83 -4.69 -15.85 14.18
N LYS A 84 -5.08 -16.65 13.17
CA LYS A 84 -5.13 -18.11 13.25
C LYS A 84 -3.89 -18.81 12.70
N LEU A 85 -2.98 -18.08 12.04
CA LEU A 85 -1.77 -18.65 11.45
C LEU A 85 -0.79 -19.12 12.54
N ARG A 86 -0.08 -20.21 12.25
CA ARG A 86 0.93 -20.79 13.16
C ARG A 86 2.29 -20.83 12.47
N PRO A 87 3.37 -20.29 13.08
CA PRO A 87 4.69 -20.22 12.44
C PRO A 87 5.32 -21.54 11.98
N ARG A 88 4.87 -22.68 12.52
CA ARG A 88 5.39 -24.02 12.24
C ARG A 88 4.30 -25.01 11.81
N ASP A 89 3.25 -24.49 11.18
CA ASP A 89 2.20 -25.33 10.62
C ASP A 89 2.78 -26.22 9.50
N PRO A 90 2.57 -27.55 9.51
CA PRO A 90 2.99 -28.42 8.42
C PRO A 90 2.19 -28.17 7.13
N ASP A 91 1.01 -27.55 7.20
CA ASP A 91 0.20 -27.26 6.01
C ASP A 91 0.85 -26.19 5.11
N THR A 92 0.91 -26.49 3.82
CA THR A 92 1.56 -25.62 2.83
C THR A 92 0.77 -24.33 2.61
N LYS A 93 -0.57 -24.36 2.70
CA LYS A 93 -1.38 -23.14 2.55
C LYS A 93 -1.18 -22.21 3.74
N SER A 94 -1.16 -22.75 4.96
CA SER A 94 -0.85 -22.03 6.20
C SER A 94 0.52 -21.35 6.13
N ARG A 95 1.56 -22.05 5.65
CA ARG A 95 2.89 -21.46 5.42
C ARG A 95 2.89 -20.36 4.35
N GLY A 96 2.14 -20.54 3.27
CA GLY A 96 1.96 -19.53 2.24
C GLY A 96 1.29 -18.26 2.78
N ALA A 97 0.21 -18.41 3.55
CA ALA A 97 -0.48 -17.29 4.19
C ALA A 97 0.44 -16.56 5.20
N LEU A 98 1.29 -17.30 5.93
CA LEU A 98 2.29 -16.70 6.82
C LEU A 98 3.33 -15.91 6.03
N PHE A 99 3.84 -16.45 4.94
CA PHE A 99 4.77 -15.72 4.07
C PHE A 99 4.15 -14.40 3.57
N VAL A 100 2.90 -14.44 3.09
CA VAL A 100 2.17 -13.25 2.63
C VAL A 100 1.96 -12.25 3.77
N THR A 101 1.67 -12.73 4.99
CA THR A 101 1.56 -11.88 6.18
C THR A 101 2.89 -11.19 6.51
N VAL A 102 4.00 -11.92 6.48
CA VAL A 102 5.34 -11.38 6.71
C VAL A 102 5.70 -10.38 5.60
N TRP A 103 5.32 -10.65 4.35
CA TRP A 103 5.49 -9.70 3.25
C TRP A 103 4.72 -8.41 3.50
N ALA A 104 3.42 -8.48 3.83
CA ALA A 104 2.63 -7.29 4.16
C ALA A 104 3.27 -6.50 5.31
N ALA A 105 3.65 -7.16 6.40
CA ALA A 105 4.27 -6.53 7.55
C ALA A 105 5.62 -5.89 7.20
N ALA A 106 6.51 -6.62 6.54
CA ALA A 106 7.84 -6.12 6.17
C ALA A 106 7.73 -4.90 5.26
N SER A 107 6.88 -4.95 4.23
CA SER A 107 6.63 -3.80 3.36
C SER A 107 6.03 -2.62 4.14
N PHE A 108 5.01 -2.85 4.96
CA PHE A 108 4.36 -1.79 5.74
C PHE A 108 5.35 -1.11 6.69
N PHE A 109 6.06 -1.87 7.52
CA PHE A 109 6.99 -1.31 8.51
C PHE A 109 8.18 -0.60 7.86
N THR A 110 8.69 -1.11 6.73
CA THR A 110 9.78 -0.44 5.99
C THR A 110 9.39 0.99 5.62
N PHE A 111 8.20 1.20 5.04
CA PHE A 111 7.77 2.53 4.63
C PHE A 111 7.23 3.36 5.79
N ALA A 112 6.57 2.75 6.77
CA ALA A 112 6.09 3.44 7.97
C ALA A 112 7.25 4.06 8.77
N MET A 113 8.39 3.38 8.84
CA MET A 113 9.59 3.86 9.54
C MET A 113 10.45 4.83 8.71
N SER A 114 10.26 4.91 7.38
CA SER A 114 10.99 5.87 6.54
C SER A 114 10.68 7.30 6.94
N ALA A 115 11.71 8.14 7.10
CA ALA A 115 11.52 9.56 7.40
C ALA A 115 10.78 10.28 6.25
N THR A 116 11.08 9.93 5.00
CA THR A 116 10.38 10.44 3.82
C THR A 116 9.15 9.59 3.49
N LYS A 117 7.98 10.23 3.33
CA LYS A 117 6.70 9.55 3.10
C LYS A 117 5.94 10.21 1.93
N PHE A 118 5.45 9.36 1.03
CA PHE A 118 4.49 9.72 -0.02
C PHE A 118 3.31 8.75 0.01
N HIS A 119 2.14 9.16 -0.49
CA HIS A 119 0.95 8.32 -0.46
C HIS A 119 1.16 6.97 -1.19
N HIS A 120 1.84 6.99 -2.34
CA HIS A 120 2.13 5.78 -3.13
C HIS A 120 3.09 4.79 -2.45
N TYR A 121 3.77 5.15 -1.36
CA TYR A 121 4.64 4.21 -0.63
C TYR A 121 3.84 3.08 0.04
N CYS A 122 2.50 3.19 0.10
CA CYS A 122 1.65 2.09 0.55
C CYS A 122 1.49 0.96 -0.48
N PHE A 123 1.77 1.19 -1.77
CA PHE A 123 1.47 0.23 -2.85
C PHE A 123 2.17 -1.12 -2.72
N PRO A 124 3.42 -1.24 -2.24
CA PRO A 124 4.03 -2.55 -2.02
C PRO A 124 3.29 -3.43 -1.00
N VAL A 125 2.45 -2.85 -0.14
CA VAL A 125 1.62 -3.57 0.84
C VAL A 125 0.30 -4.04 0.23
N VAL A 126 -0.15 -3.44 -0.89
CA VAL A 126 -1.44 -3.76 -1.52
C VAL A 126 -1.51 -5.21 -2.03
N PRO A 127 -0.53 -5.75 -2.79
CA PRO A 127 -0.59 -7.13 -3.26
C PRO A 127 -0.73 -8.18 -2.15
N PRO A 128 0.09 -8.17 -1.06
CA PRO A 128 -0.09 -9.16 -0.02
C PRO A 128 -1.40 -8.98 0.76
N LEU A 129 -1.88 -7.74 0.96
CA LEU A 129 -3.20 -7.52 1.55
C LEU A 129 -4.35 -8.01 0.67
N ALA A 130 -4.26 -7.86 -0.65
CA ALA A 130 -5.25 -8.39 -1.59
C ALA A 130 -5.31 -9.93 -1.54
N ILE A 131 -4.16 -10.60 -1.42
CA ILE A 131 -4.12 -12.06 -1.23
C ILE A 131 -4.78 -12.46 0.10
N LEU A 132 -4.49 -11.76 1.20
CA LEU A 132 -5.10 -12.03 2.50
C LEU A 132 -6.62 -11.76 2.50
N ALA A 133 -7.06 -10.71 1.79
CA ALA A 133 -8.47 -10.45 1.54
C ALA A 133 -9.14 -11.60 0.79
N ALA A 134 -8.49 -12.11 -0.26
CA ALA A 134 -8.99 -13.23 -1.05
C ALA A 134 -9.09 -14.53 -0.23
N LEU A 135 -8.13 -14.79 0.66
CA LEU A 135 -8.20 -15.93 1.59
C LEU A 135 -9.41 -15.82 2.52
N TYR A 136 -9.71 -14.62 3.03
CA TYR A 136 -10.92 -14.41 3.82
C TYR A 136 -12.20 -14.50 2.99
N ALA A 137 -12.20 -14.00 1.75
CA ALA A 137 -13.33 -14.12 0.85
C ALA A 137 -13.65 -15.59 0.51
N ASP A 138 -12.63 -16.42 0.22
CA ASP A 138 -12.81 -17.87 0.01
C ASP A 138 -13.36 -18.55 1.28
N LYS A 139 -12.89 -18.16 2.47
CA LYS A 139 -13.45 -18.63 3.75
C LYS A 139 -14.93 -18.27 3.89
N LEU A 140 -15.30 -17.03 3.61
CA LEU A 140 -16.68 -16.55 3.69
C LEU A 140 -17.59 -17.28 2.70
N TRP A 141 -17.08 -17.56 1.49
CA TRP A 141 -17.78 -18.32 0.46
C TRP A 141 -18.08 -19.76 0.89
N ARG A 142 -17.14 -20.40 1.61
CA ARG A 142 -17.28 -21.80 2.07
C ARG A 142 -18.08 -21.94 3.37
N GLU A 143 -17.87 -21.04 4.32
CA GLU A 143 -18.43 -21.13 5.67
C GLU A 143 -19.73 -20.33 5.85
N GLY A 144 -20.04 -19.43 4.91
CA GLY A 144 -21.17 -18.53 5.01
C GLY A 144 -20.98 -17.38 6.01
N LEU A 145 -22.00 -16.52 6.09
CA LEU A 145 -21.98 -15.28 6.86
C LEU A 145 -22.20 -15.49 8.36
N GLU A 146 -22.95 -16.52 8.77
CA GLU A 146 -23.39 -16.74 10.16
C GLU A 146 -22.21 -16.87 11.13
N GLY A 147 -21.18 -17.64 10.76
CA GLY A 147 -19.95 -17.81 11.55
C GLY A 147 -18.95 -16.65 11.45
N ASN A 148 -19.23 -15.64 10.61
CA ASN A 148 -18.33 -14.54 10.28
C ASN A 148 -19.02 -13.16 10.46
N ALA A 149 -20.12 -13.08 11.21
CA ALA A 149 -20.93 -11.87 11.34
C ALA A 149 -20.12 -10.66 11.84
N ILE A 150 -19.28 -10.83 12.88
CA ILE A 150 -18.47 -9.75 13.45
C ILE A 150 -17.48 -9.15 12.42
N PRO A 151 -16.57 -9.93 11.80
CA PRO A 151 -15.65 -9.37 10.80
C PRO A 151 -16.37 -8.79 9.58
N VAL A 152 -17.55 -9.33 9.21
CA VAL A 152 -18.39 -8.74 8.15
C VAL A 152 -18.95 -7.38 8.56
N LEU A 153 -19.52 -7.24 9.76
CA LEU A 153 -20.06 -5.96 10.25
C LEU A 153 -18.96 -4.90 10.38
N LEU A 154 -17.81 -5.27 10.94
CA LEU A 154 -16.64 -4.38 10.98
C LEU A 154 -16.16 -4.01 9.57
N GLY A 155 -16.23 -4.96 8.64
CA GLY A 155 -15.91 -4.75 7.23
C GLY A 155 -16.82 -3.73 6.56
N ILE A 156 -18.12 -3.85 6.76
CA ILE A 156 -19.13 -2.90 6.27
C ILE A 156 -18.89 -1.51 6.86
N ALA A 157 -18.64 -1.43 8.17
CA ALA A 157 -18.35 -0.15 8.83
C ALA A 157 -17.07 0.49 8.27
N PHE A 158 -16.02 -0.30 8.04
CA PHE A 158 -14.76 0.22 7.49
C PHE A 158 -14.92 0.66 6.02
N PHE A 159 -15.64 -0.12 5.22
CA PHE A 159 -16.02 0.26 3.85
C PHE A 159 -16.79 1.58 3.85
N ALA A 160 -17.82 1.73 4.69
CA ALA A 160 -18.63 2.93 4.77
C ALA A 160 -17.80 4.16 5.16
N ALA A 161 -16.89 4.01 6.13
CA ALA A 161 -15.99 5.09 6.55
C ALA A 161 -15.06 5.54 5.41
N VAL A 162 -14.45 4.60 4.67
CA VAL A 162 -13.59 4.92 3.53
C VAL A 162 -14.40 5.50 2.37
N ALA A 163 -15.56 4.92 2.07
CA ALA A 163 -16.49 5.40 1.04
C ALA A 163 -16.94 6.85 1.31
N GLN A 164 -17.29 7.17 2.55
CA GLN A 164 -17.63 8.53 2.95
C GLN A 164 -16.48 9.51 2.71
N ASN A 165 -15.25 9.13 3.08
CA ASN A 165 -14.08 9.97 2.85
C ASN A 165 -13.81 10.20 1.36
N LEU A 166 -13.90 9.15 0.54
CA LEU A 166 -13.76 9.26 -0.92
C LEU A 166 -14.89 10.08 -1.56
N TRP A 167 -16.11 10.00 -1.02
CA TRP A 167 -17.25 10.81 -1.49
C TRP A 167 -17.07 12.30 -1.20
N LEU A 168 -16.66 12.63 0.04
CA LEU A 168 -16.43 14.00 0.46
C LEU A 168 -15.20 14.60 -0.23
N ASN A 169 -14.13 13.81 -0.37
CA ASN A 169 -12.85 14.24 -0.93
C ASN A 169 -12.29 13.20 -1.92
N PRO A 170 -12.78 13.16 -3.17
CA PRO A 170 -12.30 12.25 -4.20
C PRO A 170 -10.80 12.35 -4.51
N LYS A 171 -10.21 13.50 -4.17
CA LYS A 171 -8.78 13.79 -4.32
C LYS A 171 -7.90 12.80 -3.55
N HIS A 172 -8.38 12.18 -2.47
CA HIS A 172 -7.61 11.16 -1.74
C HIS A 172 -7.17 10.01 -2.65
N LEU A 173 -8.03 9.54 -3.56
CA LEU A 173 -7.69 8.47 -4.49
C LEU A 173 -6.63 8.93 -5.51
N ILE A 174 -6.79 10.13 -6.08
CA ILE A 174 -5.83 10.68 -7.06
C ILE A 174 -4.47 10.94 -6.41
N ASN A 175 -4.46 11.41 -5.17
CA ASN A 175 -3.25 11.69 -4.41
C ASN A 175 -2.39 10.43 -4.18
N LEU A 176 -2.95 9.21 -4.29
CA LEU A 176 -2.16 7.99 -4.30
C LEU A 176 -1.23 7.87 -5.52
N PHE A 177 -1.48 8.61 -6.61
CA PHE A 177 -0.75 8.47 -7.88
C PHE A 177 0.05 9.71 -8.28
N VAL A 178 -0.11 10.83 -7.57
CA VAL A 178 0.57 12.09 -7.87
C VAL A 178 1.55 12.47 -6.77
N TYR A 179 2.44 13.43 -7.09
CA TYR A 179 3.41 13.99 -6.15
C TYR A 179 3.05 15.40 -5.69
N ASN A 180 2.42 16.19 -6.57
CA ASN A 180 2.00 17.56 -6.25
C ASN A 180 0.58 17.57 -5.67
N TYR A 181 0.48 17.48 -4.34
CA TYR A 181 -0.79 17.45 -3.63
C TYR A 181 -1.52 18.79 -3.58
N GLU A 182 -0.84 19.90 -3.87
CA GLU A 182 -1.46 21.23 -3.94
C GLU A 182 -2.25 21.44 -5.24
N ARG A 183 -2.00 20.62 -6.26
CA ARG A 183 -2.69 20.73 -7.55
C ARG A 183 -4.21 20.68 -7.35
N PRO A 184 -4.98 21.65 -7.87
CA PRO A 184 -6.44 21.62 -7.78
C PRO A 184 -7.01 20.34 -8.39
N TYR A 185 -8.09 19.83 -7.79
CA TYR A 185 -8.81 18.71 -8.37
C TYR A 185 -9.52 19.16 -9.65
N PRO A 186 -9.46 18.42 -10.77
CA PRO A 186 -10.08 18.79 -12.04
C PRO A 186 -11.61 18.56 -11.98
N SER A 187 -12.29 19.31 -11.12
CA SER A 187 -13.73 19.13 -10.83
C SER A 187 -14.63 19.56 -11.98
N VAL A 188 -14.10 20.30 -12.94
CA VAL A 188 -14.83 20.74 -14.14
C VAL A 188 -14.84 19.63 -15.19
N GLU A 189 -13.70 18.96 -15.37
CA GLU A 189 -13.50 17.94 -16.41
C GLU A 189 -13.93 16.54 -15.95
N VAL A 190 -13.82 16.25 -14.65
CA VAL A 190 -14.09 14.92 -14.10
C VAL A 190 -14.98 15.01 -12.86
N ASN A 191 -16.14 14.36 -12.91
CA ASN A 191 -16.98 14.13 -11.74
C ASN A 191 -16.88 12.67 -11.28
N PRO A 192 -15.99 12.36 -10.31
CA PRO A 192 -15.77 10.99 -9.81
C PRO A 192 -16.99 10.45 -9.05
N LYS A 193 -17.91 11.33 -8.63
CA LYS A 193 -19.10 10.92 -7.89
C LYS A 193 -19.96 9.95 -8.69
N GLN A 194 -20.01 10.06 -10.02
CA GLN A 194 -20.74 9.11 -10.85
C GLN A 194 -20.18 7.68 -10.75
N VAL A 195 -18.86 7.54 -10.81
CA VAL A 195 -18.17 6.24 -10.66
C VAL A 195 -18.36 5.70 -9.25
N PHE A 196 -18.20 6.56 -8.25
CA PHE A 196 -18.44 6.20 -6.85
C PHE A 196 -19.88 5.79 -6.59
N SER A 197 -20.87 6.48 -7.16
CA SER A 197 -22.28 6.09 -7.08
C SER A 197 -22.50 4.70 -7.64
N VAL A 198 -21.90 4.33 -8.77
CA VAL A 198 -22.02 2.96 -9.31
C VAL A 198 -21.41 1.93 -8.35
N ILE A 199 -20.22 2.20 -7.80
CA ILE A 199 -19.54 1.27 -6.88
C ILE A 199 -20.29 1.17 -5.53
N PHE A 200 -20.80 2.28 -5.01
CA PHE A 200 -21.51 2.33 -3.74
C PHE A 200 -22.92 1.74 -3.84
N VAL A 201 -23.67 2.08 -4.90
CA VAL A 201 -25.03 1.54 -5.15
C VAL A 201 -24.95 0.04 -5.48
N GLY A 202 -23.99 -0.38 -6.30
CA GLY A 202 -23.73 -1.81 -6.55
C GLY A 202 -23.32 -2.59 -5.30
N GLY A 203 -22.76 -1.91 -4.29
CA GLY A 203 -22.42 -2.45 -2.96
C GLY A 203 -23.50 -2.28 -1.89
N GLY A 204 -24.68 -1.75 -2.22
CA GLY A 204 -25.81 -1.57 -1.29
C GLY A 204 -25.73 -0.35 -0.36
N LEU A 205 -24.79 0.57 -0.56
CA LEU A 205 -24.66 1.81 0.20
C LEU A 205 -25.30 2.98 -0.56
N TRP A 206 -26.50 3.39 -0.11
CA TRP A 206 -27.14 4.62 -0.54
C TRP A 206 -26.61 5.78 0.33
N LEU A 207 -25.73 6.60 -0.25
CA LEU A 207 -25.30 7.85 0.38
C LEU A 207 -26.23 8.99 -0.12
N PRO A 208 -26.81 9.81 0.78
CA PRO A 208 -27.68 10.92 0.41
C PRO A 208 -26.92 12.06 -0.29
#